data_AF-A0A9D7E5V1-F1
#
_entry.id   AF-A0A9D7E5V1-F1
#
_cell.length_a   1.000
_cell.length_b   1.000
_cell.length_c   1.000
_cell.angle_alpha   90.00
_cell.angle_beta   90.00
_cell.angle_gamma   90.00
#
_symmetry.space_group_name_H-M   'P 1'
#
loop_
_entity.id
_entity.type
_entity.pdbx_description
1 polymer ?
#
loop_
_entity_poly.entity_id
_entity_poly.type
_entity_poly.pdbx_seq_one_letter_code
_entity_poly.pdbx_strand_id
1 'polypeptide(L)'
;MSLAFSEVWRDAGVDGGSKTHPTAMMVPVKGANLVMLTGASAQLQFKPDPHFTVTEITRGNKGAMQTAKREVPELAMRSKSEDAAGPFVLMPLFGEMMGELFAREMPGRKLDDALARATSTSTRLLLVEGKRRGLGRLTVKSGGSEATMQVWVRDSRSIQTSFHFVQDIGPDGKARPRSIWQAAAASQWIARLNDIYTPQTNINFNLHAAAPLPIPQTLPDRLALDQWLPLAIKARGGAAVNVFLVGNWIGDGNDPLGSFIKATKDIVVDDHKTHDDIITTIAHEIGHLLGASVSFGHPDPAEKGFLMTTLNWRRGAHIPQAYAQHFNPI
;
A
#
# COMPACT_ATOMS: atom_id res chain seq x y z
N MET A 1 8.03 -28.18 -9.26
CA MET A 1 7.35 -27.15 -8.45
C MET A 1 6.05 -26.80 -9.15
N SER A 2 4.97 -26.56 -8.41
CA SER A 2 3.74 -26.01 -8.97
C SER A 2 3.96 -24.54 -9.37
N LEU A 3 3.32 -24.13 -10.46
CA LEU A 3 3.29 -22.73 -10.86
C LEU A 3 2.42 -21.95 -9.87
N ALA A 4 2.91 -20.87 -9.29
CA ALA A 4 2.15 -20.09 -8.33
C ALA A 4 2.55 -18.61 -8.31
N PHE A 5 1.56 -17.74 -8.11
CA PHE A 5 1.83 -16.34 -7.81
C PHE A 5 2.39 -16.18 -6.40
N SER A 6 3.17 -15.12 -6.21
CA SER A 6 3.68 -14.68 -4.92
C SER A 6 3.81 -13.17 -4.91
N GLU A 7 3.72 -12.60 -3.72
CA GLU A 7 3.88 -11.17 -3.52
C GLU A 7 5.34 -10.74 -3.76
N VAL A 8 5.50 -9.58 -4.37
CA VAL A 8 6.81 -8.96 -4.62
C VAL A 8 7.45 -8.49 -3.32
N TRP A 9 6.63 -8.04 -2.37
CA TRP A 9 7.06 -7.70 -1.02
C TRP A 9 6.19 -8.46 -0.04
N ARG A 10 6.82 -9.07 0.96
CA ARG A 10 6.14 -9.87 2.00
C ARG A 10 5.09 -9.07 2.78
N ASP A 11 5.24 -7.75 2.77
CA ASP A 11 4.41 -6.78 3.48
C ASP A 11 3.38 -6.11 2.56
N ALA A 12 3.28 -6.53 1.29
CA ALA A 12 2.38 -5.93 0.33
C ALA A 12 1.76 -6.98 -0.60
N GLY A 13 0.46 -7.20 -0.42
CA GLY A 13 -0.40 -7.87 -1.38
C GLY A 13 -1.80 -8.08 -0.85
N VAL A 14 -2.70 -8.54 -1.70
CA VAL A 14 -4.13 -8.66 -1.40
C VAL A 14 -4.45 -10.15 -1.27
N ASP A 15 -4.16 -10.72 -0.10
CA ASP A 15 -4.39 -12.14 0.18
C ASP A 15 -5.85 -12.40 0.56
N GLY A 16 -6.39 -13.52 0.06
CA GLY A 16 -7.68 -14.10 0.44
C GLY A 16 -7.64 -14.93 1.72
N GLY A 17 -6.51 -14.96 2.43
CA GLY A 17 -6.37 -15.58 3.75
C GLY A 17 -5.42 -16.78 3.80
N SER A 18 -4.71 -17.11 2.72
CA SER A 18 -3.72 -18.20 2.72
C SER A 18 -2.32 -17.66 2.39
N LYS A 19 -1.49 -17.54 3.42
CA LYS A 19 -0.11 -16.96 3.44
C LYS A 19 0.84 -17.39 2.31
N THR A 20 0.51 -18.42 1.54
CA THR A 20 1.43 -19.00 0.56
C THR A 20 1.25 -18.45 -0.85
N HIS A 21 0.05 -18.00 -1.25
CA HIS A 21 -0.22 -17.55 -2.62
C HIS A 21 -1.26 -16.43 -2.67
N PRO A 22 -0.91 -15.21 -3.12
CA PRO A 22 -1.88 -14.14 -3.32
C PRO A 22 -2.94 -14.60 -4.33
N THR A 23 -4.19 -14.52 -3.91
CA THR A 23 -5.35 -14.85 -4.76
C THR A 23 -5.85 -13.65 -5.54
N ALA A 24 -5.44 -12.44 -5.15
CA ALA A 24 -5.82 -11.21 -5.80
C ALA A 24 -4.69 -10.17 -5.81
N MET A 25 -4.82 -9.19 -6.71
CA MET A 25 -4.05 -7.96 -6.71
C MET A 25 -4.96 -6.77 -7.08
N MET A 26 -4.59 -5.58 -6.62
CA MET A 26 -5.15 -4.33 -7.12
C MET A 26 -4.19 -3.64 -8.09
N VAL A 27 -4.72 -3.08 -9.16
CA VAL A 27 -3.95 -2.35 -10.17
C VAL A 27 -4.65 -1.02 -10.46
N PRO A 28 -3.94 0.11 -10.46
CA PRO A 28 -4.54 1.38 -10.79
C PRO A 28 -4.88 1.50 -12.28
N VAL A 29 -5.99 2.14 -12.63
CA VAL A 29 -6.31 2.52 -14.02
C VAL A 29 -5.22 3.44 -14.55
N LYS A 30 -4.64 3.09 -15.70
CA LYS A 30 -3.49 3.78 -16.32
C LYS A 30 -2.23 3.82 -15.45
N GLY A 31 -2.14 2.96 -14.44
CA GLY A 31 -0.91 2.70 -13.72
C GLY A 31 -0.58 1.22 -13.73
N ALA A 32 0.35 0.81 -12.89
CA ALA A 32 0.83 -0.56 -12.87
C ALA A 32 1.11 -1.06 -11.46
N ASN A 33 1.15 -2.37 -11.32
CA ASN A 33 1.61 -3.05 -10.11
C ASN A 33 2.42 -4.29 -10.50
N LEU A 34 3.22 -4.80 -9.56
CA LEU A 34 4.12 -5.92 -9.79
C LEU A 34 3.60 -7.19 -9.09
N VAL A 35 3.82 -8.34 -9.72
CA VAL A 35 3.58 -9.66 -9.11
C VAL A 35 4.70 -10.62 -9.49
N MET A 36 5.07 -11.52 -8.57
CA MET A 36 6.02 -12.60 -8.86
C MET A 36 5.27 -13.88 -9.25
N LEU A 37 5.82 -14.60 -10.21
CA LEU A 37 5.39 -15.93 -10.60
C LEU A 37 6.53 -16.92 -10.36
N THR A 38 6.29 -17.93 -9.52
CA THR A 38 7.27 -18.95 -9.15
C THR A 38 6.94 -20.29 -9.80
N GLY A 39 7.94 -21.14 -10.00
CA GLY A 39 7.77 -22.45 -10.63
C GLY A 39 7.69 -22.42 -12.16
N ALA A 40 7.97 -21.29 -12.78
CA ALA A 40 7.97 -21.15 -14.24
C ALA A 40 9.25 -21.75 -14.86
N SER A 41 9.15 -22.94 -15.43
CA SER A 41 10.26 -23.65 -16.09
C SER A 41 10.26 -23.52 -17.61
N ALA A 42 9.17 -23.02 -18.20
CA ALA A 42 8.98 -22.93 -19.64
C ALA A 42 8.57 -21.50 -20.04
N GLN A 43 8.35 -21.31 -21.34
CA GLN A 43 7.81 -20.07 -21.87
C GLN A 43 6.42 -19.81 -21.28
N LEU A 44 6.21 -18.57 -20.80
CA LEU A 44 4.92 -18.13 -20.28
C LEU A 44 3.92 -17.91 -21.40
N GLN A 45 2.69 -18.37 -21.18
CA GLN A 45 1.53 -18.04 -21.99
C GLN A 45 0.50 -17.33 -21.11
N PHE A 46 0.02 -16.18 -21.55
CA PHE A 46 -0.96 -15.37 -20.86
C PHE A 46 -2.30 -15.44 -21.59
N LYS A 47 -3.39 -15.55 -20.84
CA LYS A 47 -4.72 -15.30 -21.40
C LYS A 47 -4.96 -13.78 -21.46
N PRO A 48 -5.35 -13.21 -22.62
CA PRO A 48 -5.65 -11.78 -22.70
C PRO A 48 -6.90 -11.43 -21.86
N ASP A 49 -6.91 -10.21 -21.31
CA ASP A 49 -7.99 -9.66 -20.50
C ASP A 49 -8.21 -8.19 -20.91
N PRO A 50 -9.46 -7.72 -21.07
CA PRO A 50 -9.74 -6.35 -21.49
C PRO A 50 -9.39 -5.30 -20.43
N HIS A 51 -9.21 -5.69 -19.16
CA HIS A 51 -9.00 -4.75 -18.06
C HIS A 51 -7.54 -4.36 -17.87
N PHE A 52 -6.57 -5.18 -18.30
CA PHE A 52 -5.15 -4.95 -18.05
C PHE A 52 -4.24 -5.56 -19.13
N THR A 53 -2.96 -5.15 -19.13
CA THR A 53 -1.87 -5.84 -19.84
C THR A 53 -0.88 -6.45 -18.87
N VAL A 54 -0.14 -7.46 -19.35
CA VAL A 54 0.93 -8.09 -18.58
C VAL A 54 2.20 -8.08 -19.40
N THR A 55 3.29 -7.63 -18.78
CA THR A 55 4.63 -7.64 -19.36
C THR A 55 5.58 -8.37 -18.41
N GLU A 56 6.36 -9.31 -18.94
CA GLU A 56 7.43 -9.95 -18.17
C GLU A 56 8.64 -9.01 -18.10
N ILE A 57 9.11 -8.71 -16.89
CA ILE A 57 10.32 -7.92 -16.66
C ILE A 57 11.49 -8.89 -16.53
N THR A 58 12.52 -8.71 -17.36
CA THR A 58 13.77 -9.48 -17.29
C THR A 58 14.97 -8.57 -17.06
N ARG A 59 16.00 -9.10 -16.40
CA ARG A 59 17.28 -8.39 -16.23
C ARG A 59 18.10 -8.59 -17.51
N GLY A 60 18.43 -7.50 -18.21
CA GLY A 60 19.29 -7.56 -19.40
C GLY A 60 20.75 -7.88 -19.03
N ASN A 61 21.50 -8.46 -19.98
CA ASN A 61 22.90 -8.89 -19.81
C ASN A 61 23.92 -7.77 -19.48
N LYS A 62 23.53 -6.49 -19.49
CA LYS A 62 24.41 -5.35 -19.18
C LYS A 62 24.01 -4.59 -17.91
N GLY A 63 23.19 -5.17 -17.04
CA GLY A 63 22.66 -4.48 -15.86
C GLY A 63 21.58 -3.42 -16.17
N ALA A 64 21.31 -3.15 -17.45
CA ALA A 64 20.18 -2.34 -17.90
C ALA A 64 18.88 -3.17 -17.91
N MET A 65 17.79 -2.55 -17.48
CA MET A 65 16.44 -3.12 -17.51
C MET A 65 16.02 -3.33 -18.98
N GLN A 66 15.61 -4.54 -19.35
CA GLN A 66 15.02 -4.79 -20.66
C GLN A 66 13.56 -5.22 -20.46
N THR A 67 12.63 -4.42 -20.94
CA THR A 67 11.22 -4.80 -21.03
C THR A 67 11.02 -5.58 -22.33
N ALA A 68 10.88 -6.90 -22.24
CA ALA A 68 10.38 -7.68 -23.37
C ALA A 68 8.86 -7.51 -23.40
N LYS A 69 8.37 -6.48 -24.11
CA LYS A 69 6.93 -6.29 -24.31
C LYS A 69 6.42 -7.42 -25.21
N ARG A 70 5.91 -8.48 -24.61
CA ARG A 70 5.23 -9.55 -25.31
C ARG A 70 3.75 -9.22 -25.29
N GLU A 71 3.32 -8.39 -26.24
CA GLU A 71 1.90 -8.15 -26.42
C GLU A 71 1.23 -9.49 -26.72
N VAL A 72 0.24 -9.84 -25.90
CA VAL A 72 -0.60 -11.02 -26.15
C VAL A 72 -1.28 -10.76 -27.49
N PRO A 73 -1.12 -11.63 -28.50
CA PRO A 73 -1.78 -11.44 -29.78
C PRO A 73 -3.28 -11.32 -29.52
N GLU A 74 -3.81 -10.14 -29.76
CA GLU A 74 -5.24 -9.93 -29.82
C GLU A 74 -5.74 -10.88 -30.91
N LEU A 75 -6.58 -11.85 -30.55
CA LEU A 75 -7.18 -12.79 -31.50
C LEU A 75 -8.03 -11.95 -32.47
N ALA A 76 -7.40 -11.56 -33.56
CA ALA A 76 -7.95 -10.67 -34.57
C ALA A 76 -9.19 -11.30 -35.20
N MET A 77 -10.37 -10.84 -34.81
CA MET A 77 -11.53 -10.91 -35.68
C MET A 77 -11.38 -9.83 -36.77
N ARG A 78 -10.85 -10.23 -37.94
CA ARG A 78 -10.83 -9.54 -39.26
C ARG A 78 -9.94 -8.27 -39.30
N SER A 79 -9.18 -7.94 -40.35
CA SER A 79 -9.17 -8.29 -41.77
C SER A 79 -7.74 -8.24 -42.32
N LYS A 80 -7.49 -9.03 -43.37
CA LYS A 80 -6.23 -9.08 -44.14
C LYS A 80 -5.71 -7.70 -44.54
N SER A 81 -4.45 -7.42 -44.23
CA SER A 81 -3.51 -6.78 -45.16
C SER A 81 -2.09 -7.17 -44.72
N GLU A 82 -1.43 -7.96 -45.56
CA GLU A 82 0.00 -8.20 -45.52
C GLU A 82 0.74 -6.90 -45.84
N ASP A 83 1.68 -6.48 -45.00
CA ASP A 83 3.06 -6.15 -45.40
C ASP A 83 3.85 -5.47 -44.26
N ALA A 84 5.17 -5.64 -44.36
CA ALA A 84 6.25 -5.02 -43.59
C ALA A 84 6.64 -5.66 -42.24
N ALA A 85 7.48 -6.69 -42.34
CA ALA A 85 8.46 -7.03 -41.31
C ALA A 85 9.55 -5.95 -41.25
N GLY A 86 9.79 -5.38 -40.07
CA GLY A 86 10.96 -4.57 -39.74
C GLY A 86 11.41 -4.85 -38.30
N PRO A 87 12.72 -4.80 -38.00
CA PRO A 87 13.21 -5.05 -36.65
C PRO A 87 12.83 -3.87 -35.74
N PHE A 88 11.91 -4.14 -34.81
CA PHE A 88 11.48 -3.15 -33.83
C PHE A 88 12.60 -2.91 -32.81
N VAL A 89 13.35 -1.83 -32.99
CA VAL A 89 14.35 -1.35 -32.03
C VAL A 89 13.60 -0.84 -30.79
N LEU A 90 13.85 -1.48 -29.64
CA LEU A 90 13.34 -1.07 -28.32
C LEU A 90 13.72 0.39 -28.04
N MET A 91 12.71 1.27 -27.94
CA MET A 91 12.94 2.70 -27.69
C MET A 91 13.42 2.94 -26.23
N PRO A 92 14.48 3.75 -26.03
CA PRO A 92 14.95 4.20 -24.72
C PRO A 92 13.90 4.93 -23.87
N LEU A 93 12.90 5.55 -24.51
CA LEU A 93 11.79 6.26 -23.86
C LEU A 93 11.00 5.41 -22.87
N PHE A 94 10.93 4.08 -23.08
CA PHE A 94 10.15 3.19 -22.22
C PHE A 94 10.84 2.97 -20.85
N GLY A 95 12.17 3.03 -20.80
CA GLY A 95 12.92 2.97 -19.54
C GLY A 95 12.76 4.23 -18.69
N GLU A 96 12.69 5.40 -19.32
CA GLU A 96 12.44 6.68 -18.64
C GLU A 96 11.00 6.79 -18.14
N MET A 97 10.02 6.42 -18.96
CA MET A 97 8.61 6.44 -18.57
C MET A 97 8.30 5.45 -17.43
N MET A 98 8.87 4.24 -17.48
CA MET A 98 8.77 3.29 -16.37
C MET A 98 9.57 3.76 -15.16
N GLY A 99 10.73 4.40 -15.37
CA GLY A 99 11.52 5.04 -14.32
C GLY A 99 10.73 6.10 -13.56
N GLU A 100 9.98 6.96 -14.25
CA GLU A 100 9.09 7.95 -13.63
C GLU A 100 7.84 7.32 -13.00
N LEU A 101 7.22 6.33 -13.65
CA LEU A 101 6.04 5.64 -13.12
C LEU A 101 6.39 4.87 -11.84
N PHE A 102 7.54 4.19 -11.81
CA PHE A 102 8.07 3.53 -10.64
C PHE A 102 8.58 4.54 -9.62
N ALA A 103 9.34 5.57 -9.99
CA ALA A 103 9.80 6.57 -9.02
C ALA A 103 8.64 7.32 -8.33
N ARG A 104 7.49 7.45 -9.02
CA ARG A 104 6.29 8.08 -8.47
C ARG A 104 5.44 7.14 -7.60
N GLU A 105 5.33 5.86 -7.97
CA GLU A 105 4.43 4.91 -7.30
C GLU A 105 5.16 3.87 -6.42
N MET A 106 6.48 3.71 -6.53
CA MET A 106 7.30 2.72 -5.82
C MET A 106 8.72 3.26 -5.49
N PRO A 107 9.10 3.43 -4.21
CA PRO A 107 10.44 3.90 -3.87
C PRO A 107 11.53 2.94 -4.41
N GLY A 108 12.53 3.48 -5.12
CA GLY A 108 13.46 2.71 -5.98
C GLY A 108 14.15 1.48 -5.36
N ARG A 109 14.37 1.45 -4.03
CA ARG A 109 14.93 0.27 -3.33
C ARG A 109 14.09 -0.99 -3.50
N LYS A 110 12.77 -0.85 -3.62
CA LYS A 110 11.83 -1.97 -3.71
C LYS A 110 11.89 -2.73 -5.04
N LEU A 111 12.26 -2.05 -6.13
CA LEU A 111 12.32 -2.68 -7.45
C LEU A 111 13.61 -3.49 -7.62
N ASP A 112 14.74 -3.00 -7.13
CA ASP A 112 16.00 -3.74 -7.17
C ASP A 112 15.93 -5.04 -6.37
N ASP A 113 15.32 -5.00 -5.18
CA ASP A 113 15.06 -6.19 -4.37
C ASP A 113 14.14 -7.20 -5.09
N ALA A 114 13.09 -6.70 -5.75
CA ALA A 114 12.19 -7.52 -6.54
C ALA A 114 12.91 -8.20 -7.71
N LEU A 115 13.73 -7.44 -8.44
CA LEU A 115 14.54 -7.95 -9.54
C LEU A 115 15.56 -8.98 -9.06
N ALA A 116 16.25 -8.71 -7.94
CA ALA A 116 17.20 -9.64 -7.36
C ALA A 116 16.54 -10.99 -7.05
N ARG A 117 15.34 -11.00 -6.45
CA ARG A 117 14.56 -12.23 -6.22
C ARG A 117 14.16 -12.95 -7.52
N ALA A 118 13.81 -12.19 -8.55
CA ALA A 118 13.42 -12.71 -9.86
C ALA A 118 14.59 -13.31 -10.66
N THR A 119 15.85 -13.11 -10.26
CA THR A 119 17.01 -13.74 -10.93
C THR A 119 17.16 -15.24 -10.68
N SER A 120 16.33 -15.84 -9.81
CA SER A 120 16.28 -17.30 -9.66
C SER A 120 15.64 -17.97 -10.90
N THR A 121 16.17 -19.14 -11.29
CA THR A 121 15.83 -19.81 -12.57
C THR A 121 14.35 -20.11 -12.78
N SER A 122 13.54 -20.19 -11.72
CA SER A 122 12.11 -20.49 -11.75
C SER A 122 11.19 -19.35 -11.31
N THR A 123 11.72 -18.16 -11.03
CA THR A 123 10.91 -16.98 -10.66
C THR A 123 10.89 -15.99 -11.82
N ARG A 124 9.73 -15.36 -12.04
CA ARG A 124 9.51 -14.33 -13.06
C ARG A 124 8.84 -13.13 -12.41
N LEU A 125 9.27 -11.93 -12.78
CA LEU A 125 8.64 -10.69 -12.35
C LEU A 125 7.69 -10.22 -13.45
N LEU A 126 6.43 -9.99 -13.10
CA LEU A 126 5.40 -9.55 -14.03
C LEU A 126 4.95 -8.14 -13.66
N LEU A 127 4.92 -7.25 -14.64
CA LEU A 127 4.26 -5.96 -14.60
C LEU A 127 2.83 -6.11 -15.09
N VAL A 128 1.86 -5.70 -14.27
CA VAL A 128 0.45 -5.70 -14.64
C VAL A 128 -0.03 -4.25 -14.73
N GLU A 129 -0.43 -3.81 -15.92
CA GLU A 129 -0.83 -2.43 -16.19
C GLU A 129 -2.34 -2.33 -16.37
N GLY A 130 -3.00 -1.44 -15.62
CA GLY A 130 -4.44 -1.27 -15.68
C GLY A 130 -4.86 -0.45 -16.90
N LYS A 131 -5.80 -0.99 -17.70
CA LYS A 131 -6.39 -0.30 -18.86
C LYS A 131 -7.76 0.27 -18.54
N ARG A 132 -8.65 -0.57 -18.01
CA ARG A 132 -10.07 -0.25 -17.79
C ARG A 132 -10.54 -0.82 -16.47
N ARG A 133 -11.31 -0.03 -15.72
CA ARG A 133 -11.93 -0.47 -14.46
C ARG A 133 -12.65 -1.81 -14.62
N GLY A 134 -12.52 -2.68 -13.63
CA GLY A 134 -13.22 -3.95 -13.57
C GLY A 134 -12.42 -5.05 -12.90
N LEU A 135 -13.05 -6.23 -12.81
CA LEU A 135 -12.43 -7.45 -12.33
C LEU A 135 -12.03 -8.31 -13.52
N GLY A 136 -10.74 -8.62 -13.62
CA GLY A 136 -10.21 -9.58 -14.59
C GLY A 136 -9.52 -10.76 -13.92
N ARG A 137 -8.98 -11.67 -14.71
CA ARG A 137 -8.25 -12.85 -14.23
C ARG A 137 -6.93 -13.01 -14.97
N LEU A 138 -5.83 -12.92 -14.22
CA LEU A 138 -4.51 -13.24 -14.73
C LEU A 138 -4.29 -14.74 -14.65
N THR A 139 -4.44 -15.42 -15.79
CA THR A 139 -4.12 -16.84 -15.94
C THR A 139 -2.83 -17.00 -16.72
N VAL A 140 -1.85 -17.64 -16.11
CA VAL A 140 -0.53 -17.91 -16.70
C VAL A 140 -0.32 -19.41 -16.81
N LYS A 141 0.09 -19.87 -17.99
CA LYS A 141 0.53 -21.25 -18.24
C LYS A 141 2.03 -21.30 -18.48
N SER A 142 2.68 -22.33 -17.94
CA SER A 142 4.09 -22.65 -18.17
C SER A 142 4.23 -24.17 -18.27
N GLY A 143 4.46 -24.68 -19.48
CA GLY A 143 4.45 -26.12 -19.73
C GLY A 143 3.07 -26.72 -19.43
N GLY A 144 3.02 -27.77 -18.60
CA GLY A 144 1.77 -28.41 -18.16
C GLY A 144 1.12 -27.79 -16.93
N SER A 145 1.66 -26.69 -16.38
CA SER A 145 1.15 -26.05 -15.17
C SER A 145 0.43 -24.73 -15.46
N GLU A 146 -0.57 -24.41 -14.63
CA GLU A 146 -1.37 -23.18 -14.71
C GLU A 146 -1.49 -22.54 -13.31
N ALA A 147 -1.42 -21.21 -13.27
CA ALA A 147 -1.71 -20.40 -12.09
C ALA A 147 -2.72 -19.31 -12.47
N THR A 148 -3.66 -19.01 -11.58
CA THR A 148 -4.64 -17.93 -11.78
C THR A 148 -4.73 -17.02 -10.56
N MET A 149 -4.83 -15.71 -10.80
CA MET A 149 -5.05 -14.67 -9.79
C MET A 149 -6.12 -13.68 -10.24
N GLN A 150 -6.91 -13.15 -9.32
CA GLN A 150 -7.85 -12.06 -9.60
C GLN A 150 -7.12 -10.72 -9.72
N VAL A 151 -7.47 -9.92 -10.72
CA VAL A 151 -6.91 -8.57 -10.89
C VAL A 151 -8.03 -7.55 -10.82
N TRP A 152 -8.01 -6.71 -9.80
CA TRP A 152 -8.96 -5.62 -9.62
C TRP A 152 -8.36 -4.34 -10.17
N VAL A 153 -8.82 -3.92 -11.34
CA VAL A 153 -8.41 -2.64 -11.93
C VAL A 153 -9.35 -1.56 -11.43
N ARG A 154 -8.84 -0.61 -10.65
CA ARG A 154 -9.61 0.47 -10.00
C ARG A 154 -8.89 1.79 -10.12
N ASP A 155 -9.58 2.90 -9.90
CA ASP A 155 -8.91 4.21 -9.88
C ASP A 155 -7.96 4.31 -8.69
N SER A 156 -6.88 5.08 -8.87
CA SER A 156 -6.08 5.54 -7.73
C SER A 156 -6.85 6.60 -6.96
N ARG A 157 -6.82 6.52 -5.63
CA ARG A 157 -7.41 7.52 -4.75
C ARG A 157 -6.31 8.25 -3.98
N SER A 158 -6.31 9.58 -4.04
CA SER A 158 -5.40 10.40 -3.24
C SER A 158 -6.07 10.88 -1.96
N ILE A 159 -5.41 10.71 -0.82
CA ILE A 159 -5.87 11.14 0.49
C ILE A 159 -4.89 12.16 1.06
N GLN A 160 -5.39 13.35 1.39
CA GLN A 160 -4.62 14.41 2.03
C GLN A 160 -4.56 14.16 3.53
N THR A 161 -3.34 14.11 4.08
CA THR A 161 -3.09 13.79 5.48
C THR A 161 -2.34 14.92 6.17
N SER A 162 -2.85 15.35 7.33
CA SER A 162 -2.17 16.30 8.21
C SER A 162 -1.68 15.63 9.48
N PHE A 163 -0.48 16.03 9.93
CA PHE A 163 0.08 15.63 11.22
C PHE A 163 0.17 16.83 12.15
N HIS A 164 -0.40 16.68 13.34
CA HIS A 164 -0.50 17.71 14.36
C HIS A 164 0.28 17.26 15.60
N PHE A 165 1.37 17.96 15.91
CA PHE A 165 2.26 17.61 17.01
C PHE A 165 1.87 18.43 18.24
N VAL A 166 1.16 17.82 19.19
CA VAL A 166 0.54 18.56 20.28
C VAL A 166 1.59 19.22 21.18
N GLN A 167 1.34 20.49 21.49
CA GLN A 167 2.04 21.25 22.49
C GLN A 167 1.00 21.83 23.43
N ASP A 168 1.20 21.70 24.74
CA ASP A 168 0.34 22.31 25.74
C ASP A 168 1.05 23.48 26.42
N ILE A 169 0.33 24.19 27.28
CA ILE A 169 0.94 25.23 28.13
C ILE A 169 1.28 24.60 29.48
N GLY A 170 2.56 24.59 29.85
CA GLY A 170 3.02 24.10 31.15
C GLY A 170 2.56 24.99 32.31
N PRO A 171 2.73 24.52 33.57
CA PRO A 171 2.37 25.31 34.75
C PRO A 171 3.11 26.64 34.87
N ASP A 172 4.26 26.78 34.22
CA ASP A 172 5.06 28.01 34.16
C ASP A 172 4.65 28.96 33.01
N GLY A 173 3.55 28.64 32.30
CA GLY A 173 3.04 29.42 31.18
C GLY A 173 3.79 29.23 29.86
N LYS A 174 4.77 28.32 29.79
CA LYS A 174 5.53 28.06 28.56
C LYS A 174 4.96 26.93 27.74
N ALA A 175 5.16 26.99 26.43
CA ALA A 175 4.83 25.87 25.55
C ALA A 175 5.67 24.64 25.91
N ARG A 176 4.99 23.51 26.12
CA ARG A 176 5.59 22.22 26.43
C ARG A 176 5.21 21.22 25.34
N PRO A 177 6.19 20.64 24.62
CA PRO A 177 5.90 19.61 23.64
C PRO A 177 5.38 18.37 24.35
N ARG A 178 4.27 17.83 23.84
CA ARG A 178 3.72 16.54 24.29
C ARG A 178 4.19 15.39 23.41
N SER A 179 4.33 15.67 22.11
CA SER A 179 4.91 14.74 21.16
C SER A 179 6.43 14.70 21.28
N ILE A 180 7.03 13.51 21.20
CA ILE A 180 8.50 13.35 21.10
C ILE A 180 9.00 13.52 19.66
N TRP A 181 8.08 13.56 18.69
CA TRP A 181 8.38 13.73 17.28
C TRP A 181 8.24 15.18 16.83
N GLN A 182 8.77 15.45 15.65
CA GLN A 182 8.70 16.75 15.01
C GLN A 182 8.15 16.61 13.59
N ALA A 183 7.70 17.73 13.01
CA ALA A 183 7.13 17.80 11.67
C ALA A 183 7.99 17.13 10.58
N ALA A 184 9.31 17.13 10.73
CA ALA A 184 10.24 16.49 9.81
C ALA A 184 10.01 14.96 9.65
N ALA A 185 9.42 14.28 10.64
CA ALA A 185 9.10 12.85 10.56
C ALA A 185 7.94 12.52 9.61
N ALA A 186 7.07 13.50 9.32
CA ALA A 186 5.83 13.27 8.58
C ALA A 186 6.04 12.74 7.16
N SER A 187 7.06 13.23 6.44
CA SER A 187 7.37 12.74 5.09
C SER A 187 7.74 11.26 5.07
N GLN A 188 8.48 10.80 6.07
CA GLN A 188 8.82 9.38 6.21
C GLN A 188 7.58 8.54 6.50
N TRP A 189 6.69 9.03 7.36
CA TRP A 189 5.42 8.35 7.62
C TRP A 189 4.53 8.26 6.38
N ILE A 190 4.42 9.34 5.59
CA ILE A 190 3.68 9.29 4.31
C ILE A 190 4.26 8.26 3.36
N ALA A 191 5.59 8.22 3.21
CA ALA A 191 6.24 7.20 2.37
C ALA A 191 5.90 5.79 2.85
N ARG A 192 5.90 5.56 4.17
CA ARG A 192 5.57 4.27 4.77
C ARG A 192 4.07 3.92 4.68
N LEU A 193 3.17 4.89 4.73
CA LEU A 193 1.75 4.67 4.44
C LEU A 193 1.54 4.23 2.99
N ASN A 194 2.25 4.86 2.05
CA ASN A 194 2.18 4.49 0.63
C ASN A 194 2.83 3.12 0.38
N ASP A 195 3.88 2.78 1.13
CA ASP A 195 4.47 1.43 1.10
C ASP A 195 3.46 0.33 1.48
N ILE A 196 2.50 0.65 2.35
CA ILE A 196 1.44 -0.24 2.81
C ILE A 196 0.26 -0.18 1.82
N TYR A 197 -0.38 0.98 1.67
CA TYR A 197 -1.67 1.08 1.02
C TYR A 197 -1.62 1.10 -0.50
N THR A 198 -0.66 1.77 -1.12
CA THR A 198 -0.60 1.94 -2.57
C THR A 198 -0.62 0.60 -3.31
N PRO A 199 0.30 -0.35 -3.05
CA PRO A 199 0.33 -1.62 -3.80
C PRO A 199 -0.84 -2.55 -3.49
N GLN A 200 -1.59 -2.31 -2.40
CA GLN A 200 -2.65 -3.20 -1.94
C GLN A 200 -4.06 -2.66 -2.24
N THR A 201 -4.21 -1.35 -2.37
CA THR A 201 -5.52 -0.68 -2.40
C THR A 201 -5.64 0.41 -3.46
N ASN A 202 -4.55 0.75 -4.16
CA ASN A 202 -4.44 1.94 -5.03
C ASN A 202 -4.70 3.28 -4.30
N ILE A 203 -4.56 3.31 -2.97
CA ILE A 203 -4.68 4.54 -2.18
C ILE A 203 -3.29 5.14 -1.96
N ASN A 204 -3.15 6.39 -2.37
CA ASN A 204 -1.97 7.20 -2.19
C ASN A 204 -2.25 8.29 -1.13
N PHE A 205 -1.38 8.40 -0.15
CA PHE A 205 -1.38 9.47 0.85
C PHE A 205 -0.42 10.57 0.43
N ASN A 206 -0.87 11.81 0.61
CA ASN A 206 -0.08 13.01 0.36
C ASN A 206 -0.02 13.82 1.65
N LEU A 207 1.17 14.37 1.94
CA LEU A 207 1.33 15.28 3.06
C LEU A 207 0.63 16.60 2.74
N HIS A 208 -0.43 16.91 3.49
CA HIS A 208 -1.09 18.21 3.42
C HIS A 208 -0.39 19.24 4.30
N ALA A 209 -0.17 18.89 5.57
CA ALA A 209 0.51 19.73 6.54
C ALA A 209 1.17 18.89 7.64
N ALA A 210 2.25 19.39 8.21
CA ALA A 210 2.86 18.86 9.43
C ALA A 210 3.30 20.03 10.30
N ALA A 211 2.65 20.22 11.45
CA ALA A 211 2.90 21.39 12.28
C ALA A 211 2.65 21.12 13.77
N PRO A 212 3.35 21.84 14.67
CA PRO A 212 2.96 21.91 16.07
C PRO A 212 1.52 22.40 16.22
N LEU A 213 0.77 21.79 17.12
CA LEU A 213 -0.59 22.19 17.48
C LEU A 213 -0.59 22.76 18.91
N PRO A 214 -0.63 24.09 19.07
CA PRO A 214 -0.69 24.71 20.39
C PRO A 214 -2.08 24.54 21.00
N ILE A 215 -2.13 24.01 22.21
CA ILE A 215 -3.33 23.91 23.05
C ILE A 215 -3.19 24.93 24.18
N PRO A 216 -4.10 25.93 24.29
CA PRO A 216 -3.93 27.07 25.19
C PRO A 216 -4.31 26.74 26.65
N GLN A 217 -4.00 25.54 27.11
CA GLN A 217 -4.23 25.06 28.47
C GLN A 217 -3.26 23.93 28.78
N THR A 218 -3.01 23.68 30.08
CA THR A 218 -2.26 22.51 30.52
C THR A 218 -3.10 21.25 30.31
N LEU A 219 -2.51 20.24 29.69
CA LEU A 219 -3.12 18.92 29.56
C LEU A 219 -2.70 18.01 30.71
N PRO A 220 -3.58 17.07 31.12
CA PRO A 220 -3.20 16.04 32.08
C PRO A 220 -2.04 15.20 31.55
N ASP A 221 -1.30 14.53 32.45
CA ASP A 221 -0.16 13.71 32.06
C ASP A 221 -0.57 12.54 31.13
N ARG A 222 -1.76 11.98 31.36
CA ARG A 222 -2.38 10.96 30.49
C ARG A 222 -3.66 11.53 29.90
N LEU A 223 -3.82 11.45 28.58
CA LEU A 223 -4.93 12.10 27.88
C LEU A 223 -6.01 11.08 27.50
N ALA A 224 -7.22 11.28 28.02
CA ALA A 224 -8.40 10.47 27.72
C ALA A 224 -9.25 11.05 26.59
N LEU A 225 -10.15 10.23 26.04
CA LEU A 225 -11.01 10.58 24.92
C LEU A 225 -11.95 11.78 25.22
N ASP A 226 -12.58 11.78 26.39
CA ASP A 226 -13.51 12.82 26.83
C ASP A 226 -12.83 14.19 27.01
N GLN A 227 -11.56 14.18 27.41
CA GLN A 227 -10.71 15.37 27.53
C GLN A 227 -10.25 15.90 26.16
N TRP A 228 -10.02 14.99 25.21
CA TRP A 228 -9.53 15.34 23.88
C TRP A 228 -10.61 15.88 22.95
N LEU A 229 -11.80 15.28 22.95
CA LEU A 229 -12.88 15.61 22.01
C LEU A 229 -13.19 17.13 21.90
N PRO A 230 -13.29 17.90 23.01
CA PRO A 230 -13.53 19.35 22.94
C PRO A 230 -12.40 20.14 22.27
N LEU A 231 -11.17 19.62 22.29
CA LEU A 231 -9.98 20.25 21.70
C LEU A 231 -9.87 19.93 20.21
N ALA A 232 -10.11 18.68 19.83
CA ALA A 232 -9.99 18.17 18.47
C ALA A 232 -10.86 18.95 17.47
N ILE A 233 -12.11 19.25 17.85
CA ILE A 233 -13.06 19.98 17.01
C ILE A 233 -12.52 21.35 16.59
N LYS A 234 -11.75 22.02 17.45
CA LYS A 234 -11.17 23.35 17.18
C LYS A 234 -9.88 23.30 16.36
N ALA A 235 -9.18 22.17 16.40
CA ALA A 235 -7.84 22.01 15.85
C ALA A 235 -7.81 21.49 14.40
N ARG A 236 -8.96 21.13 13.83
CA ARG A 236 -9.01 20.50 12.51
C ARG A 236 -8.53 21.42 11.38
N GLY A 237 -7.67 20.86 10.54
CA GLY A 237 -7.33 21.41 9.23
C GLY A 237 -8.25 20.91 8.12
N GLY A 238 -8.02 21.36 6.88
CA GLY A 238 -8.77 20.96 5.69
C GLY A 238 -8.42 19.59 5.11
N ALA A 239 -7.58 18.79 5.78
CA ALA A 239 -7.17 17.47 5.32
C ALA A 239 -8.27 16.41 5.50
N ALA A 240 -8.24 15.38 4.66
CA ALA A 240 -9.15 14.24 4.74
C ALA A 240 -8.82 13.32 5.94
N VAL A 241 -7.55 13.28 6.34
CA VAL A 241 -7.06 12.57 7.52
C VAL A 241 -6.32 13.56 8.40
N ASN A 242 -6.68 13.63 9.68
CA ASN A 242 -5.94 14.39 10.68
C ASN A 242 -5.39 13.42 11.73
N VAL A 243 -4.07 13.40 11.87
CA VAL A 243 -3.35 12.59 12.85
C VAL A 243 -2.81 13.52 13.92
N PHE A 244 -3.17 13.26 15.18
CA PHE A 244 -2.76 14.04 16.34
C PHE A 244 -1.82 13.19 17.20
N LEU A 245 -0.61 13.70 17.39
CA LEU A 245 0.42 13.09 18.23
C LEU A 245 0.37 13.79 19.59
N VAL A 246 -0.20 13.10 20.58
CA VAL A 246 -0.61 13.74 21.84
C VAL A 246 0.26 13.39 23.04
N GLY A 247 1.09 12.34 22.93
CA GLY A 247 1.88 11.76 24.02
C GLY A 247 1.01 11.21 25.17
N ASN A 248 1.33 9.99 25.63
CA ASN A 248 0.64 9.34 26.76
C ASN A 248 -0.88 9.27 26.57
N TRP A 249 -1.31 8.89 25.37
CA TRP A 249 -2.73 8.64 25.08
C TRP A 249 -3.22 7.41 25.85
N ILE A 250 -4.45 7.49 26.37
CA ILE A 250 -5.10 6.34 27.03
C ILE A 250 -6.45 5.98 26.42
N GLY A 251 -6.93 6.80 25.48
CA GLY A 251 -8.20 6.55 24.80
C GLY A 251 -9.39 6.53 25.73
N ASP A 252 -10.26 5.56 25.50
CA ASP A 252 -11.41 5.20 26.33
C ASP A 252 -11.07 4.14 27.40
N GLY A 253 -9.78 3.86 27.60
CA GLY A 253 -9.28 2.83 28.50
C GLY A 253 -8.94 1.49 27.84
N ASN A 254 -9.29 1.27 26.57
CA ASN A 254 -9.09 -0.02 25.88
C ASN A 254 -8.06 0.02 24.73
N ASP A 255 -7.65 1.19 24.23
CA ASP A 255 -6.62 1.31 23.20
C ASP A 255 -5.58 2.41 23.53
N PRO A 256 -4.54 2.07 24.31
CA PRO A 256 -3.54 3.04 24.75
C PRO A 256 -2.56 3.45 23.64
N LEU A 257 -2.61 2.78 22.47
CA LEU A 257 -1.60 2.95 21.44
C LEU A 257 -2.03 3.99 20.40
N GLY A 258 -3.30 4.01 20.05
CA GLY A 258 -3.90 4.99 19.17
C GLY A 258 -5.41 4.80 19.12
N SER A 259 -6.13 5.74 18.52
CA SER A 259 -7.58 5.60 18.35
C SER A 259 -8.05 6.37 17.14
N PHE A 260 -8.81 5.68 16.30
CA PHE A 260 -9.74 6.31 15.37
C PHE A 260 -10.99 6.80 16.10
N ILE A 261 -11.19 8.12 16.14
CA ILE A 261 -12.32 8.75 16.80
C ILE A 261 -13.45 8.93 15.80
N LYS A 262 -14.46 8.05 15.82
CA LYS A 262 -15.58 8.07 14.86
C LYS A 262 -16.31 9.41 14.78
N ALA A 263 -16.53 10.06 15.92
CA ALA A 263 -17.27 11.34 15.99
C ALA A 263 -16.56 12.45 15.20
N THR A 264 -15.23 12.46 15.25
CA THR A 264 -14.43 13.49 14.61
C THR A 264 -13.63 12.99 13.40
N LYS A 265 -13.71 11.71 13.06
CA LYS A 265 -12.87 11.11 12.00
C LYS A 265 -11.37 11.40 12.16
N ASP A 266 -10.93 11.67 13.39
CA ASP A 266 -9.54 11.99 13.69
C ASP A 266 -8.81 10.71 14.14
N ILE A 267 -7.50 10.71 13.98
CA ILE A 267 -6.63 9.67 14.49
C ILE A 267 -5.78 10.28 15.60
N VAL A 268 -5.80 9.70 16.79
CA VAL A 268 -5.00 10.15 17.94
C VAL A 268 -4.03 9.04 18.30
N VAL A 269 -2.76 9.38 18.55
CA VAL A 269 -1.70 8.38 18.73
C VAL A 269 -0.86 8.68 19.96
N ASP A 270 -0.55 7.63 20.74
CA ASP A 270 0.56 7.68 21.70
C ASP A 270 1.87 7.48 20.95
N ASP A 271 2.71 8.49 21.00
CA ASP A 271 3.89 8.59 20.16
C ASP A 271 5.20 8.32 20.91
N HIS A 272 5.15 7.82 22.15
CA HIS A 272 6.30 7.31 22.91
C HIS A 272 6.80 5.94 22.42
N LYS A 273 7.01 5.79 21.11
CA LYS A 273 7.39 4.53 20.48
C LYS A 273 8.41 4.75 19.37
N THR A 274 8.80 3.68 18.69
CA THR A 274 9.65 3.76 17.50
C THR A 274 8.86 4.29 16.28
N HIS A 275 9.57 4.76 15.23
CA HIS A 275 8.94 5.16 13.97
C HIS A 275 8.04 4.06 13.39
N ASP A 276 8.50 2.81 13.42
CA ASP A 276 7.77 1.68 12.84
C ASP A 276 6.50 1.35 13.64
N ASP A 277 6.54 1.43 14.96
CA ASP A 277 5.35 1.20 15.80
C ASP A 277 4.30 2.28 15.59
N ILE A 278 4.72 3.54 15.47
CA ILE A 278 3.81 4.67 15.24
C ILE A 278 3.16 4.56 13.89
N ILE A 279 3.94 4.28 12.83
CA ILE A 279 3.35 4.23 11.50
C ILE A 279 2.41 3.06 11.34
N THR A 280 2.73 1.92 11.96
CA THR A 280 1.83 0.77 11.96
C THR A 280 0.56 1.08 12.77
N THR A 281 0.68 1.87 13.84
CA THR A 281 -0.47 2.36 14.61
C THR A 281 -1.34 3.27 13.75
N ILE A 282 -0.75 4.29 13.10
CA ILE A 282 -1.47 5.21 12.22
C ILE A 282 -2.14 4.46 11.07
N ALA A 283 -1.45 3.52 10.43
CA ALA A 283 -2.00 2.71 9.35
C ALA A 283 -3.22 1.90 9.84
N HIS A 284 -3.14 1.29 11.02
CA HIS A 284 -4.28 0.59 11.63
C HIS A 284 -5.50 1.51 11.81
N GLU A 285 -5.29 2.69 12.40
CA GLU A 285 -6.39 3.65 12.62
C GLU A 285 -6.95 4.22 11.30
N ILE A 286 -6.12 4.39 10.27
CA ILE A 286 -6.58 4.73 8.91
C ILE A 286 -7.46 3.60 8.36
N GLY A 287 -7.14 2.34 8.63
CA GLY A 287 -7.99 1.21 8.28
C GLY A 287 -9.41 1.36 8.87
N HIS A 288 -9.52 1.75 10.14
CA HIS A 288 -10.82 2.07 10.75
C HIS A 288 -11.52 3.26 10.09
N LEU A 289 -10.79 4.34 9.80
CA LEU A 289 -11.33 5.49 9.08
C LEU A 289 -11.90 5.09 7.70
N LEU A 290 -11.24 4.17 7.02
CA LEU A 290 -11.65 3.63 5.72
C LEU A 290 -12.73 2.55 5.82
N GLY A 291 -13.24 2.26 7.02
CA GLY A 291 -14.41 1.41 7.27
C GLY A 291 -14.10 -0.04 7.64
N ALA A 292 -12.83 -0.42 7.88
CA ALA A 292 -12.55 -1.74 8.43
C ALA A 292 -12.99 -1.82 9.90
N SER A 293 -13.71 -2.87 10.25
CA SER A 293 -13.90 -3.28 11.64
C SER A 293 -12.68 -4.06 12.12
N VAL A 294 -12.31 -3.93 13.40
CA VAL A 294 -11.37 -4.86 14.03
C VAL A 294 -11.96 -6.27 13.94
N SER A 295 -11.17 -7.25 13.49
CA SER A 295 -11.50 -8.65 13.75
C SER A 295 -11.19 -8.94 15.22
N PHE A 296 -12.19 -8.82 16.09
CA PHE A 296 -12.06 -9.26 17.48
C PHE A 296 -12.18 -10.78 17.54
N GLY A 297 -11.07 -11.44 17.83
CA GLY A 297 -10.94 -12.88 18.02
C GLY A 297 -9.47 -13.19 18.29
N HIS A 298 -9.16 -14.39 18.81
CA HIS A 298 -7.79 -14.88 18.71
C HIS A 298 -7.47 -14.95 17.22
N PRO A 299 -6.64 -14.04 16.66
CA PRO A 299 -6.34 -14.12 15.25
C PRO A 299 -5.76 -15.50 15.02
N ASP A 300 -6.25 -16.18 13.99
CA ASP A 300 -5.62 -17.39 13.51
C ASP A 300 -4.11 -17.09 13.41
N PRO A 301 -3.20 -17.97 13.83
CA PRO A 301 -1.78 -17.82 13.51
C PRO A 301 -1.50 -17.41 12.05
N ALA A 302 -2.40 -17.74 11.12
CA ALA A 302 -2.44 -17.28 9.73
C ALA A 302 -2.65 -15.76 9.58
N GLU A 303 -3.37 -15.08 10.47
CA GLU A 303 -3.64 -13.63 10.45
C GLU A 303 -2.53 -12.80 11.11
N LYS A 304 -1.52 -13.44 11.71
CA LYS A 304 -0.32 -12.74 12.19
C LYS A 304 0.35 -12.02 11.02
N GLY A 305 0.25 -10.68 11.00
CA GLY A 305 0.76 -9.80 9.96
C GLY A 305 -0.29 -8.95 9.24
N PHE A 306 -1.59 -9.16 9.53
CA PHE A 306 -2.63 -8.30 9.00
C PHE A 306 -2.67 -6.96 9.73
N LEU A 307 -2.99 -5.91 8.98
CA LEU A 307 -3.04 -4.53 9.44
C LEU A 307 -4.04 -4.36 10.58
N MET A 308 -5.20 -5.02 10.47
CA MET A 308 -6.32 -4.86 11.40
C MET A 308 -6.29 -5.84 12.60
N THR A 309 -5.21 -6.57 12.80
CA THR A 309 -5.07 -7.51 13.93
C THR A 309 -4.48 -6.82 15.15
N THR A 310 -5.13 -6.96 16.31
CA THR A 310 -4.82 -6.22 17.55
C THR A 310 -3.79 -6.85 18.47
N LEU A 311 -3.26 -8.05 18.17
CA LEU A 311 -2.31 -8.70 19.07
C LEU A 311 -1.04 -7.85 19.25
N ASN A 312 -0.85 -7.48 20.51
CA ASN A 312 -0.11 -6.35 21.07
C ASN A 312 1.34 -6.13 20.57
N TRP A 313 1.93 -7.02 19.79
CA TRP A 313 3.36 -6.99 19.45
C TRP A 313 3.67 -7.22 17.96
N ARG A 314 2.66 -7.41 17.11
CA ARG A 314 2.82 -7.60 15.65
C ARG A 314 1.62 -7.09 14.86
N ARG A 315 1.33 -5.79 14.94
CA ARG A 315 0.55 -5.14 13.86
C ARG A 315 1.39 -5.31 12.58
N GLY A 316 0.79 -5.75 11.49
CA GLY A 316 1.52 -5.90 10.22
C GLY A 316 1.07 -4.89 9.17
N ALA A 317 1.62 -5.02 7.97
CA ALA A 317 1.36 -4.12 6.85
C ALA A 317 0.36 -4.70 5.84
N HIS A 318 -0.11 -5.93 6.04
CA HIS A 318 -0.91 -6.64 5.05
C HIS A 318 -2.39 -6.30 5.15
N ILE A 319 -3.03 -6.00 4.02
CA ILE A 319 -4.45 -5.65 3.92
C ILE A 319 -5.19 -6.81 3.24
N PRO A 320 -6.01 -7.57 3.99
CA PRO A 320 -6.88 -8.61 3.44
C PRO A 320 -7.72 -8.14 2.26
N GLN A 321 -8.00 -9.06 1.32
CA GLN A 321 -8.79 -8.76 0.13
C GLN A 321 -10.13 -8.08 0.42
N ALA A 322 -10.86 -8.56 1.43
CA ALA A 322 -12.14 -7.98 1.80
C ALA A 322 -12.01 -6.50 2.21
N TYR A 323 -10.94 -6.13 2.93
CA TYR A 323 -10.70 -4.74 3.33
C TYR A 323 -10.17 -3.90 2.19
N ALA A 324 -9.25 -4.41 1.37
CA ALA A 324 -8.77 -3.67 0.20
C ALA A 324 -9.94 -3.27 -0.73
N GLN A 325 -10.89 -4.18 -0.92
CA GLN A 325 -12.10 -3.92 -1.69
C GLN A 325 -13.02 -2.86 -1.06
N HIS A 326 -13.08 -2.82 0.27
CA HIS A 326 -13.87 -1.86 1.01
C HIS A 326 -13.23 -0.46 1.03
N PHE A 327 -11.90 -0.40 1.18
CA PHE A 327 -11.14 0.85 1.26
C PHE A 327 -11.20 1.68 -0.02
N ASN A 328 -11.21 1.00 -1.18
CA ASN A 328 -11.26 1.65 -2.48
C ASN A 328 -12.28 0.98 -3.41
N PRO A 329 -13.60 1.19 -3.24
CA PRO A 329 -14.65 0.55 -4.04
C PRO A 329 -14.59 0.89 -5.55
N ILE A 330 -15.28 0.11 -6.39
CA ILE A 330 -15.33 0.29 -7.87
C ILE A 330 -16.03 1.59 -8.27
#